data_AF-G7EGR3-F1
#
_entry.id   AF-G7EGR3-F1
#
_cell.length_a   1.000
_cell.length_b   1.000
_cell.length_c   1.000
_cell.angle_alpha   90.00
_cell.angle_beta   90.00
_cell.angle_gamma   90.00
#
_symmetry.space_group_name_H-M   'P 1'
#
loop_
_entity.id
_entity.type
_entity.pdbx_description
1 polymer ?
#
loop_
_entity_poly.entity_id
_entity_poly.type
_entity_poly.pdbx_seq_one_letter_code
_entity_poly.pdbx_strand_id
1 'polypeptide(L)' 'MVLGYFATPNAKPLILDSLITKVLPAAKRVDLSPVFSFNSQGLWANNSTKSVASPTARLSRWRKFWSRQPNQKY' A
#
# COMPACT_ATOMS: atom_id res chain seq x y z
N MET A 1 4.69 -8.16 -2.21
CA MET A 1 3.86 -6.97 -1.92
C MET A 1 3.43 -7.09 -0.47
N VAL A 2 3.48 -6.00 0.29
CA VAL A 2 3.19 -6.01 1.74
C VAL A 2 2.19 -4.90 2.08
N LEU A 3 1.55 -5.01 3.24
CA LEU A 3 0.69 -3.96 3.77
C LEU A 3 1.44 -3.15 4.82
N GLY A 4 1.48 -1.83 4.64
CA GLY A 4 2.02 -0.89 5.61
C GLY A 4 0.89 -0.27 6.46
N TYR A 5 0.92 -0.47 7.77
CA TYR A 5 0.01 0.17 8.71
C TYR A 5 0.69 1.37 9.39
N PHE A 6 0.04 2.53 9.31
CA PHE A 6 0.51 3.78 9.89
C PHE A 6 -0.43 4.19 11.02
N ALA A 7 0.05 4.19 12.27
CA ALA A 7 -0.74 4.61 13.42
C ALA A 7 -1.12 6.11 13.35
N THR A 8 -0.22 6.93 12.79
CA THR A 8 -0.49 8.32 12.40
C THR A 8 0.12 8.56 11.02
N PRO A 9 -0.33 9.59 10.27
CA PRO A 9 0.16 9.84 8.91
C PRO A 9 1.69 9.99 8.78
N ASN A 10 2.36 10.47 9.83
CA ASN A 10 3.81 10.69 9.86
C ASN A 10 4.55 9.60 10.66
N ALA A 11 3.86 8.57 11.17
CA ALA A 11 4.48 7.50 11.92
C ALA A 11 5.33 6.60 11.02
N LYS A 12 6.31 5.91 11.62
CA LYS A 12 6.96 4.78 10.94
C LYS A 12 5.96 3.64 10.77
N PRO A 13 5.85 3.04 9.56
CA PRO A 13 4.88 1.99 9.34
C PRO A 13 5.29 0.67 9.99
N LEU A 14 4.28 -0.09 10.41
CA LEU A 14 4.37 -1.52 10.68
C LEU A 14 4.11 -2.28 9.38
N ILE A 15 4.88 -3.33 9.15
CA ILE A 15 4.79 -4.17 7.95
C ILE A 15 4.07 -5.46 8.28
N LEU A 16 2.98 -5.70 7.57
CA LEU A 16 2.29 -6.97 7.52
C LEU A 16 2.67 -7.65 6.21
N ASP A 17 3.36 -8.78 6.33
CA ASP A 17 3.88 -9.56 5.22
C ASP A 17 3.10 -10.87 5.06
N SER A 18 2.99 -11.37 3.84
CA SER A 18 2.39 -12.67 3.55
C SER A 18 3.36 -13.84 3.81
N LEU A 19 4.68 -13.58 3.79
CA LEU A 19 5.70 -14.62 3.97
C LEU A 19 6.18 -14.75 5.42
N ILE A 20 6.01 -13.72 6.23
CA ILE A 20 6.50 -13.64 7.61
C ILE A 20 5.34 -13.23 8.51
N THR A 21 4.99 -14.06 9.48
CA THR A 21 3.87 -13.83 10.40
C THR A 21 4.14 -12.74 11.44
N LYS A 22 5.41 -12.38 11.66
CA LYS A 22 5.79 -11.32 12.59
C LYS A 22 5.52 -9.94 11.97
N VAL A 23 4.73 -9.13 12.66
CA VAL A 23 4.55 -7.71 12.33
C VAL A 23 5.74 -6.93 12.87
N LEU A 24 6.51 -6.31 11.98
CA LEU A 24 7.73 -5.58 12.33
C LEU A 24 7.69 -4.15 11.79
N PRO A 25 8.29 -3.17 12.49
CA PRO A 25 8.51 -1.85 11.93
C PRO A 25 9.30 -1.93 10.62
N ALA A 26 8.99 -1.08 9.64
CA ALA A 26 9.67 -1.06 8.35
C ALA A 26 11.20 -0.92 8.48
N ALA A 27 11.68 -0.16 9.47
CA ALA A 27 13.12 -0.02 9.74
C ALA A 27 13.82 -1.34 10.13
N LYS A 28 13.08 -2.35 10.59
CA LYS A 28 13.62 -3.69 10.90
C LYS A 28 13.53 -4.66 9.71
N ARG A 29 12.89 -4.26 8.61
CA ARG A 29 12.75 -5.05 7.37
C ARG A 29 13.73 -4.55 6.32
N VAL A 30 15.02 -4.71 6.62
CA VAL A 30 16.12 -4.29 5.72
C VAL A 30 16.17 -5.07 4.41
N ASP A 31 15.46 -6.20 4.36
CA ASP A 31 15.23 -7.01 3.15
C ASP A 31 14.24 -6.37 2.17
N LEU A 32 13.46 -5.38 2.61
CA LEU A 32 12.46 -4.70 1.79
C LEU A 32 12.96 -3.34 1.31
N SER A 33 13.05 -3.18 -0.01
CA SER A 33 13.27 -1.88 -0.67
C SER A 33 11.95 -1.39 -1.29
N PRO A 34 11.29 -0.37 -0.72
CA PRO A 34 10.01 0.10 -1.21
C PRO A 34 10.17 0.83 -2.55
N VAL A 35 9.44 0.37 -3.58
CA VAL A 35 9.42 1.02 -4.90
C VAL A 35 8.28 2.06 -5.01
N PHE A 36 7.10 1.70 -4.50
CA PHE A 36 5.94 2.59 -4.42
C PHE A 36 4.96 2.11 -3.34
N SER A 37 4.07 2.99 -2.89
CA SER A 37 2.96 2.71 -1.99
C SER A 37 1.69 3.38 -2.49
N PHE A 38 0.52 2.79 -2.20
CA PHE A 38 -0.75 3.37 -2.60
C PHE A 38 -1.86 2.96 -1.65
N ASN A 39 -2.92 3.76 -1.65
CA ASN A 39 -4.20 3.43 -1.04
C ASN A 39 -5.33 4.02 -1.91
N SER A 40 -6.55 4.07 -1.38
CA SER A 40 -7.70 4.65 -2.08
C SER A 40 -7.56 6.15 -2.39
N GLN A 41 -6.69 6.87 -1.66
CA GLN A 41 -6.53 8.32 -1.76
C GLN A 41 -5.40 8.72 -2.72
N GLY A 42 -4.35 7.91 -2.85
CA GLY A 42 -3.16 8.32 -3.58
C GLY A 42 -2.18 7.20 -3.88
N LEU A 43 -1.19 7.54 -4.71
CA LEU A 43 -0.03 6.71 -5.06
C LEU A 43 1.23 7.55 -4.81
N TRP A 44 2.15 7.01 -4.04
CA TRP A 44 3.44 7.62 -3.73
C TRP A 44 4.57 6.73 -4.28
N ALA A 45 5.54 7.32 -4.95
CA ALA A 45 6.70 6.64 -5.51
C ALA A 45 7.96 7.48 -5.29
N ASN A 46 9.13 6.85 -5.39
CA ASN A 46 10.45 7.52 -5.30
C ASN A 46 10.63 8.37 -4.03
N ASN A 47 10.14 7.90 -2.88
CA ASN A 47 10.15 8.65 -1.61
C ASN A 47 9.46 10.03 -1.65
N SER A 48 8.58 10.28 -2.63
CA SER A 48 7.77 11.48 -2.67
C SER A 48 6.75 11.48 -1.52
N THR A 49 6.64 12.60 -0.81
CA THR A 49 5.55 12.85 0.15
C THR A 49 4.26 13.31 -0.55
N LYS A 50 4.35 13.71 -1.81
CA LYS A 50 3.21 14.11 -2.64
C LYS A 50 2.72 12.93 -3.47
N SER A 51 1.39 12.77 -3.54
CA SER A 51 0.76 11.81 -4.43
C SER A 51 1.15 12.15 -5.87
N VAL A 52 1.80 11.23 -6.56
CA VAL A 52 2.33 11.44 -7.92
C VAL A 52 1.29 11.17 -9.00
N ALA A 53 0.13 10.62 -8.65
CA ALA A 53 -0.98 10.42 -9.58
C ALA A 53 -2.29 10.10 -8.84
N SER A 54 -3.41 10.27 -9.55
CA SER A 54 -4.64 9.57 -9.21
C SER A 54 -4.39 8.07 -9.33
N PRO A 55 -4.64 7.25 -8.29
CA PRO A 55 -4.35 5.82 -8.29
C PRO A 55 -4.91 5.12 -9.53
N THR A 56 -6.07 5.57 -10.00
CA THR A 56 -6.78 5.07 -11.19
C THR A 56 -5.95 5.06 -12.47
N ALA A 57 -5.02 5.99 -12.70
CA ALA A 57 -4.27 6.07 -13.96
C ALA A 57 -3.29 4.89 -14.17
N ARG A 58 -2.69 4.35 -13.09
CA ARG A 58 -1.82 3.15 -13.14
C ARG A 58 -2.49 1.87 -12.64
N LEU A 59 -3.60 1.98 -11.92
CA LEU A 59 -4.35 0.86 -11.33
C LEU A 59 -5.43 0.29 -12.27
N SER A 60 -5.22 0.18 -13.59
CA SER A 60 -6.22 -0.45 -14.48
C SER A 60 -6.58 -1.88 -14.01
N ARG A 61 -5.62 -2.63 -13.46
CA ARG A 61 -5.82 -3.95 -12.83
C ARG A 61 -6.62 -3.88 -11.54
N TRP A 62 -6.45 -2.85 -10.72
CA TRP A 62 -7.18 -2.66 -9.46
C TRP A 62 -8.63 -2.20 -9.72
N ARG A 63 -8.85 -1.32 -10.71
CA ARG A 63 -10.21 -1.00 -11.19
C ARG A 63 -10.93 -2.24 -11.72
N LYS A 64 -10.22 -3.11 -12.46
CA LYS A 64 -10.77 -4.37 -12.95
C LYS A 64 -11.15 -5.36 -11.84
N PHE A 65 -10.53 -5.26 -10.66
CA PHE A 65 -10.92 -6.03 -9.48
C PHE A 65 -12.22 -5.49 -8.87
N TRP A 66 -12.33 -4.17 -8.66
CA TRP A 66 -13.56 -3.55 -8.15
C TRP A 66 -14.75 -3.69 -9.12
N SER A 67 -14.52 -3.57 -10.43
CA SER A 67 -15.57 -3.78 -11.44
C SER A 67 -16.06 -5.23 -11.53
N ARG A 68 -15.34 -6.17 -10.91
CA ARG A 68 -15.69 -7.59 -10.85
C ARG A 68 -16.36 -7.99 -9.54
N GLN A 69 -16.40 -7.13 -8.54
CA GLN A 69 -17.13 -7.42 -7.31
C GLN A 69 -18.63 -7.18 -7.57
N PRO A 70 -19.45 -8.23 -7.71
CA PRO A 70 -20.87 -8.08 -7.82
C PRO A 70 -21.40 -7.85 -6.41
N ASN A 71 -21.74 -6.60 -6.08
CA ASN A 71 -22.73 -6.24 -5.08
C ASN A 71 -22.77 -7.15 -3.83
N GLN A 72 -21.65 -7.29 -3.11
CA GLN A 72 -21.66 -8.04 -1.86
C GLN A 72 -22.11 -7.12 -0.74
N LYS A 73 -23.43 -7.14 -0.50
CA LYS A 73 -24.06 -6.63 0.72
C LYS A 73 -23.60 -7.48 1.91
N TYR A 74 -22.73 -6.93 2.75
CA TYR A 74 -22.65 -7.23 4.18
C TYR A 74 -22.29 -5.95 4.92
#